data_AF-A0A7R9JCE8-F1
#
_entry.id   AF-A0A7R9JCE8-F1
#
_cell.length_a   1.000
_cell.length_b   1.000
_cell.length_c   1.000
_cell.angle_alpha   90.00
_cell.angle_beta   90.00
_cell.angle_gamma   90.00
#
_symmetry.space_group_name_H-M   'P 1'
#
loop_
_entity.id
_entity.type
_entity.pdbx_description
1 polymer ?
#
loop_
_entity_poly.entity_id
_entity_poly.type
_entity_poly.pdbx_seq_one_letter_code
_entity_poly.pdbx_strand_id
1 'polypeptide(L)'
;MTGRSRESDGDGEYEVDSEYYGDSEYDGDSEYEGDGEYDGDGEYEVDRESDGDGEYDVDSEYYGDSEYEVDRESDGDGEYEVDRESDGDSEYDVDSEYYGDSEYEVDRESDGDGEYEVDRESDGDGEYEGNSEYYGDNEYDGDSGYEAVEPGNIPFTLALDVAHNRPVPYHLPLVNGFVPGYEVVVVGQVQHGADRFHINLESSTQDVIFHFNPRFNDGVIVRNSKFNGAWGAEERGGGLQMRPGQEFRINIVAEHDGYRVYVNGAFFTLYRHRQGNSLVHQLLIDGNVSIRQLVYYSTLLGIGYPLRSDCNIALQHSLPPGSEITLVGTPQPHLDRFAVNLESAGGAEKALHFNPRFNDGVVVRNSFLNGGWGPEERDGGLPLRKGAKFTLNIRCDPDGYRITVNGRFFTLFRHRQSSHMVTSLTVKESVIINSVSYKSQIVSF
;
A
#
# COMPACT_ATOMS: atom_id res chain seq x y z
N MET A 1 5.40 39.70 29.43
CA MET A 1 5.93 40.59 30.50
C MET A 1 6.83 39.69 31.34
N THR A 2 8.15 39.75 31.16
CA THR A 2 9.24 39.12 31.96
C THR A 2 8.95 37.81 32.70
N GLY A 3 9.65 36.74 32.27
CA GLY A 3 9.61 35.38 32.79
C GLY A 3 9.73 35.20 34.30
N ARG A 4 9.15 34.08 34.74
CA ARG A 4 9.32 33.44 36.04
C ARG A 4 9.12 31.95 35.81
N SER A 5 10.18 31.17 35.98
CA SER A 5 10.09 29.74 36.27
C SER A 5 9.12 29.55 37.44
N ARG A 6 8.11 28.72 37.22
CA ARG A 6 7.05 28.39 38.19
C ARG A 6 7.08 26.88 38.37
N GLU A 7 7.57 26.45 39.52
CA GLU A 7 7.29 25.11 40.06
C GLU A 7 5.88 25.13 40.66
N SER A 8 5.07 24.14 40.32
CA SER A 8 3.65 24.08 40.68
C SER A 8 3.21 22.62 40.79
N ASP A 9 2.93 22.14 42.00
CA ASP A 9 2.40 20.78 42.23
C ASP A 9 0.88 20.87 42.48
N GLY A 10 0.09 19.97 41.90
CA GLY A 10 -1.37 20.04 41.94
C GLY A 10 -2.12 18.71 41.82
N ASP A 11 -2.42 18.11 42.98
CA ASP A 11 -3.17 16.87 43.16
C ASP A 11 -4.70 17.15 43.31
N GLY A 12 -5.58 16.45 42.59
CA GLY A 12 -7.03 16.55 42.84
C GLY A 12 -7.97 15.63 42.06
N GLU A 13 -9.13 15.32 42.65
CA GLU A 13 -10.25 14.57 42.05
C GLU A 13 -11.35 15.54 41.58
N TYR A 14 -11.78 15.44 40.30
CA TYR A 14 -12.74 16.38 39.72
C TYR A 14 -13.84 15.65 38.91
N GLU A 15 -15.11 15.92 39.23
CA GLU A 15 -16.24 15.54 38.36
C GLU A 15 -16.53 16.69 37.38
N VAL A 16 -16.32 16.49 36.08
CA VAL A 16 -16.38 17.57 35.09
C VAL A 16 -17.13 17.16 33.82
N ASP A 17 -18.42 17.52 33.75
CA ASP A 17 -19.16 17.67 32.48
C ASP A 17 -19.02 19.14 32.02
N SER A 18 -17.89 19.52 31.43
CA SER A 18 -17.74 20.86 30.85
C SER A 18 -16.58 20.99 29.86
N GLU A 19 -16.83 21.73 28.77
CA GLU A 19 -15.81 22.16 27.80
C GLU A 19 -14.83 23.17 28.43
N TYR A 20 -13.53 22.88 28.37
CA TYR A 20 -12.47 23.76 28.87
C TYR A 20 -11.42 24.04 27.79
N TYR A 21 -11.12 25.33 27.61
CA TYR A 21 -10.15 25.84 26.62
C TYR A 21 -9.06 26.62 27.35
N GLY A 22 -7.81 26.20 27.19
CA GLY A 22 -6.66 26.81 27.87
C GLY A 22 -5.47 27.04 26.96
N ASP A 23 -5.09 28.30 26.79
CA ASP A 23 -3.93 28.74 26.00
C ASP A 23 -2.87 29.34 26.95
N SER A 24 -1.61 28.92 26.82
CA SER A 24 -0.51 29.39 27.69
C SER A 24 0.86 29.38 27.01
N GLU A 25 1.57 30.51 27.10
CA GLU A 25 2.96 30.67 26.67
C GLU A 25 3.90 30.82 27.87
N TYR A 26 5.02 30.09 27.89
CA TYR A 26 6.03 30.16 28.95
C TYR A 26 7.45 30.41 28.40
N ASP A 27 8.14 31.39 28.99
CA ASP A 27 9.55 31.69 28.72
C ASP A 27 10.43 31.22 29.89
N GLY A 28 11.24 30.18 29.67
CA GLY A 28 12.31 29.69 30.54
C GLY A 28 11.98 28.39 31.31
N ASP A 29 13.07 27.79 31.81
CA ASP A 29 13.14 26.44 32.39
C ASP A 29 12.11 26.26 33.52
N SER A 30 11.34 25.18 33.46
CA SER A 30 10.31 24.85 34.46
C SER A 30 10.17 23.36 34.73
N GLU A 31 9.91 23.04 35.99
CA GLU A 31 9.61 21.68 36.48
C GLU A 31 8.16 21.65 37.01
N TYR A 32 7.38 20.64 36.61
CA TYR A 32 5.99 20.47 37.04
C TYR A 32 5.64 19.00 37.22
N GLU A 33 5.08 18.67 38.39
CA GLU A 33 4.53 17.35 38.71
C GLU A 33 3.04 17.48 39.04
N GLY A 34 2.19 16.59 38.51
CA GLY A 34 0.76 16.61 38.88
C GLY A 34 0.02 15.30 38.61
N ASP A 35 -0.79 14.90 39.59
CA ASP A 35 -1.63 13.71 39.59
C ASP A 35 -3.13 14.05 39.66
N GLY A 36 -3.97 13.34 38.90
CA GLY A 36 -5.41 13.63 38.91
C GLY A 36 -6.30 12.49 38.41
N GLU A 37 -7.47 12.37 39.04
CA GLU A 37 -8.53 11.42 38.66
C GLU A 37 -9.78 12.21 38.22
N TYR A 38 -10.34 11.86 37.06
CA TYR A 38 -11.43 12.59 36.43
C TYR A 38 -12.58 11.66 36.01
N ASP A 39 -13.78 12.00 36.50
CA ASP A 39 -15.03 11.28 36.20
C ASP A 39 -15.99 12.21 35.42
N GLY A 40 -16.32 11.88 34.16
CA GLY A 40 -17.30 12.62 33.35
C GLY A 40 -17.02 12.67 31.85
N ASP A 41 -18.01 13.11 31.07
CA ASP A 41 -17.91 13.22 29.62
C ASP A 41 -17.51 14.67 29.25
N GLY A 42 -16.39 14.89 28.56
CA GLY A 42 -15.91 16.24 28.25
C GLY A 42 -15.06 16.38 27.00
N GLU A 43 -15.05 17.60 26.45
CA GLU A 43 -14.20 18.01 25.33
C GLU A 43 -13.18 19.04 25.85
N TYR A 44 -11.90 18.82 25.57
CA TYR A 44 -10.81 19.64 26.09
C TYR A 44 -9.80 19.99 25.00
N GLU A 45 -9.54 21.28 24.83
CA GLU A 45 -8.52 21.78 23.90
C GLU A 45 -7.47 22.58 24.67
N VAL A 46 -6.20 22.22 24.51
CA VAL A 46 -5.08 22.87 25.20
C VAL A 46 -3.93 23.15 24.25
N ASP A 47 -3.70 24.44 24.01
CA ASP A 47 -2.58 24.94 23.21
C ASP A 47 -1.47 25.45 24.14
N ARG A 48 -0.23 24.97 23.96
CA ARG A 48 0.92 25.47 24.73
C ARG A 48 2.17 25.64 23.89
N GLU A 49 2.80 26.80 24.04
CA GLU A 49 4.10 27.13 23.47
C GLU A 49 5.12 27.37 24.59
N SER A 50 6.31 26.76 24.48
CA SER A 50 7.34 26.81 25.53
C SER A 50 8.77 26.93 24.97
N ASP A 51 9.49 27.96 25.44
CA ASP A 51 10.91 28.19 25.10
C ASP A 51 11.79 27.96 26.36
N GLY A 52 12.40 26.77 26.48
CA GLY A 52 13.29 26.41 27.59
C GLY A 52 13.46 24.90 27.82
N ASP A 53 14.51 24.51 28.57
CA ASP A 53 14.71 23.14 29.07
C ASP A 53 13.80 22.90 30.29
N GLY A 54 12.93 21.89 30.25
CA GLY A 54 11.96 21.61 31.30
C GLY A 54 11.75 20.11 31.53
N GLU A 55 11.41 19.76 32.77
CA GLU A 55 11.09 18.39 33.18
C GLU A 55 9.62 18.32 33.66
N TYR A 56 8.83 17.40 33.11
CA TYR A 56 7.40 17.32 33.38
C TYR A 56 6.93 15.89 33.57
N ASP A 57 6.35 15.62 34.73
CA ASP A 57 5.81 14.31 35.07
C ASP A 57 4.31 14.43 35.38
N VAL A 58 3.46 13.79 34.59
CA VAL A 58 2.00 13.85 34.78
C VAL A 58 1.40 12.45 34.70
N ASP A 59 0.77 12.03 35.79
CA ASP A 59 0.04 10.77 35.91
C ASP A 59 -1.46 11.06 36.03
N SER A 60 -2.32 10.45 35.21
CA SER A 60 -3.76 10.75 35.26
C SER A 60 -4.65 9.58 34.83
N GLU A 61 -5.74 9.39 35.58
CA GLU A 61 -6.76 8.37 35.30
C GLU A 61 -8.10 9.00 34.91
N TYR A 62 -8.74 8.47 33.87
CA TYR A 62 -10.02 8.97 33.35
C TYR A 62 -11.07 7.86 33.25
N TYR A 63 -12.29 8.16 33.71
CA TYR A 63 -13.44 7.26 33.61
C TYR A 63 -14.61 7.95 32.87
N GLY A 64 -14.74 7.67 31.56
CA GLY A 64 -15.78 8.22 30.68
C GLY A 64 -15.37 8.32 29.22
N ASP A 65 -16.32 8.65 28.33
CA ASP A 65 -16.03 8.95 26.93
C ASP A 65 -15.65 10.43 26.84
N SER A 66 -14.46 10.76 26.34
CA SER A 66 -13.97 12.14 26.27
C SER A 66 -13.12 12.37 25.02
N GLU A 67 -13.17 13.59 24.49
CA GLU A 67 -12.41 14.03 23.31
C GLU A 67 -11.37 15.07 23.76
N TYR A 68 -10.10 14.83 23.44
CA TYR A 68 -9.00 15.70 23.84
C TYR A 68 -8.13 16.07 22.64
N GLU A 69 -7.98 17.36 22.39
CA GLU A 69 -7.02 17.89 21.42
C GLU A 69 -5.93 18.69 22.15
N VAL A 70 -4.67 18.39 21.86
CA VAL A 70 -3.53 19.07 22.49
C VAL A 70 -2.48 19.42 21.44
N ASP A 71 -2.33 20.72 21.18
CA ASP A 71 -1.30 21.25 20.31
C ASP A 71 -0.15 21.83 21.13
N ARG A 72 1.07 21.31 20.93
CA ARG A 72 2.27 21.79 21.65
C ARG A 72 3.44 22.09 20.75
N GLU A 73 4.03 23.26 20.93
CA GLU A 73 5.30 23.62 20.30
C GLU A 73 6.34 23.91 21.38
N SER A 74 7.52 23.28 21.31
CA SER A 74 8.60 23.61 22.24
C SER A 74 10.00 23.64 21.62
N ASP A 75 10.72 24.72 21.94
CA ASP A 75 12.12 24.95 21.56
C ASP A 75 13.04 24.76 22.78
N GLY A 76 13.49 23.52 23.02
CA GLY A 76 14.36 23.18 24.16
C GLY A 76 14.74 21.70 24.23
N ASP A 77 15.74 21.39 25.08
CA ASP A 77 16.14 20.02 25.42
C ASP A 77 15.47 19.69 26.77
N GLY A 78 14.41 18.87 26.78
CA GLY A 78 13.65 18.54 28.01
C GLY A 78 13.33 17.05 28.13
N GLU A 79 13.03 16.62 29.36
CA GLU A 79 12.63 15.24 29.69
C GLU A 79 11.17 15.24 30.14
N TYR A 80 10.34 14.36 29.58
CA TYR A 80 8.91 14.39 29.83
C TYR A 80 8.35 12.98 29.98
N GLU A 81 7.74 12.70 31.13
CA GLU A 81 7.08 11.44 31.43
C GLU A 81 5.57 11.66 31.60
N VAL A 82 4.76 10.94 30.82
CA VAL A 82 3.30 11.04 30.93
C VAL A 82 2.67 9.65 30.96
N ASP A 83 2.11 9.31 32.11
CA ASP A 83 1.40 8.06 32.34
C ASP A 83 -0.11 8.32 32.35
N ARG A 84 -0.86 7.60 31.52
CA ARG A 84 -2.33 7.75 31.48
C ARG A 84 -3.07 6.43 31.34
N GLU A 85 -4.08 6.27 32.19
CA GLU A 85 -5.01 5.15 32.13
C GLU A 85 -6.44 5.65 31.84
N SER A 86 -7.15 4.99 30.93
CA SER A 86 -8.54 5.36 30.60
C SER A 86 -9.46 4.16 30.37
N ASP A 87 -10.61 4.19 31.05
CA ASP A 87 -11.70 3.22 30.97
C ASP A 87 -12.92 3.81 30.21
N GLY A 88 -12.80 4.03 28.90
CA GLY A 88 -13.88 4.55 28.04
C GLY A 88 -13.51 4.68 26.55
N ASP A 89 -14.49 4.96 25.70
CA ASP A 89 -14.28 5.16 24.25
C ASP A 89 -13.87 6.63 24.03
N SER A 90 -12.60 6.94 24.31
CA SER A 90 -12.06 8.31 24.26
C SER A 90 -11.26 8.56 22.98
N GLU A 91 -11.45 9.72 22.35
CA GLU A 91 -10.70 10.15 21.16
C GLU A 91 -9.61 11.15 21.56
N TYR A 92 -8.38 10.93 21.12
CA TYR A 92 -7.22 11.75 21.50
C TYR A 92 -6.41 12.17 20.27
N ASP A 93 -6.38 13.47 20.00
CA ASP A 93 -5.54 14.05 18.95
C ASP A 93 -4.46 14.93 19.58
N VAL A 94 -3.20 14.61 19.32
CA VAL A 94 -2.06 15.36 19.84
C VAL A 94 -1.11 15.68 18.71
N ASP A 95 -1.08 16.94 18.29
CA ASP A 95 -0.10 17.46 17.33
C ASP A 95 1.01 18.17 18.12
N SER A 96 2.26 17.77 17.95
CA SER A 96 3.35 18.42 18.68
C SER A 96 4.64 18.53 17.89
N GLU A 97 5.22 19.74 17.88
CA GLU A 97 6.49 20.04 17.23
C GLU A 97 7.57 20.40 18.26
N TYR A 98 8.73 19.74 18.15
CA TYR A 98 9.85 19.95 19.07
C TYR A 98 11.16 20.26 18.34
N TYR A 99 11.88 21.27 18.82
CA TYR A 99 13.17 21.68 18.28
C TYR A 99 14.28 21.57 19.35
N GLY A 100 14.83 20.36 19.54
CA GLY A 100 15.91 20.07 20.49
C GLY A 100 16.16 18.57 20.68
N ASP A 101 17.20 18.21 21.43
CA ASP A 101 17.53 16.83 21.79
C ASP A 101 16.78 16.46 23.09
N SER A 102 15.45 16.27 22.99
CA SER A 102 14.58 15.91 24.12
C SER A 102 14.36 14.39 24.23
N GLU A 103 14.27 13.87 25.45
CA GLU A 103 13.93 12.47 25.75
C GLU A 103 12.48 12.43 26.28
N TYR A 104 11.66 11.51 25.76
CA TYR A 104 10.23 11.45 26.08
C TYR A 104 9.83 10.01 26.36
N GLU A 105 9.16 9.79 27.49
CA GLU A 105 8.53 8.52 27.85
C GLU A 105 7.03 8.71 28.06
N VAL A 106 6.23 7.88 27.39
CA VAL A 106 4.77 7.94 27.49
C VAL A 106 4.22 6.53 27.55
N ASP A 107 3.69 6.15 28.70
CA ASP A 107 3.00 4.87 28.89
C ASP A 107 1.49 5.10 28.98
N ARG A 108 0.73 4.35 28.17
CA ARG A 108 -0.73 4.48 28.10
C ARG A 108 -1.41 3.13 28.08
N GLU A 109 -2.41 2.98 28.94
CA GLU A 109 -3.27 1.80 29.00
C GLU A 109 -4.74 2.21 28.79
N SER A 110 -5.44 1.54 27.86
CA SER A 110 -6.86 1.79 27.66
C SER A 110 -7.64 0.53 27.27
N ASP A 111 -8.82 0.38 27.88
CA ASP A 111 -9.71 -0.77 27.75
C ASP A 111 -10.93 -0.51 26.81
N GLY A 112 -11.02 0.67 26.17
CA GLY A 112 -12.11 1.11 25.27
C GLY A 112 -11.79 1.10 23.76
N ASP A 113 -12.77 1.37 22.90
CA ASP A 113 -12.66 1.34 21.41
C ASP A 113 -12.30 2.68 20.73
N GLY A 114 -11.65 3.58 21.48
CA GLY A 114 -11.28 4.93 21.03
C GLY A 114 -10.23 5.01 19.91
N GLU A 115 -10.32 6.08 19.11
CA GLU A 115 -9.39 6.46 18.04
C GLU A 115 -8.33 7.45 18.58
N TYR A 116 -7.08 7.34 18.15
CA TYR A 116 -6.02 8.27 18.57
C TYR A 116 -5.12 8.61 17.40
N GLU A 117 -4.90 9.91 17.18
CA GLU A 117 -3.93 10.41 16.21
C GLU A 117 -2.84 11.19 16.97
N VAL A 118 -1.58 10.81 16.76
CA VAL A 118 -0.44 11.48 17.39
C VAL A 118 0.56 11.81 16.30
N ASP A 119 0.53 13.05 15.85
CA ASP A 119 1.48 13.58 14.88
C ASP A 119 2.58 14.32 15.66
N ARG A 120 3.83 13.84 15.52
CA ARG A 120 4.99 14.45 16.17
C ARG A 120 6.12 14.65 15.18
N GLU A 121 6.57 15.89 15.06
CA GLU A 121 7.74 16.25 14.26
C GLU A 121 8.87 16.73 15.20
N SER A 122 10.05 16.11 15.09
CA SER A 122 11.27 16.53 15.81
C SER A 122 12.46 16.62 14.87
N ASP A 123 13.21 17.70 14.99
CA ASP A 123 14.41 17.97 14.18
C ASP A 123 15.74 17.54 14.87
N GLY A 124 15.67 17.03 16.12
CA GLY A 124 16.80 16.64 16.98
C GLY A 124 17.18 15.14 16.95
N ASP A 125 18.20 14.72 17.73
CA ASP A 125 18.66 13.32 17.83
C ASP A 125 18.18 12.56 19.08
N GLY A 126 17.12 13.06 19.73
CA GLY A 126 16.50 12.50 20.94
C GLY A 126 16.01 11.05 20.82
N GLU A 127 15.99 10.35 21.95
CA GLU A 127 15.51 8.96 22.06
C GLU A 127 14.06 8.96 22.61
N TYR A 128 13.21 8.13 22.02
CA TYR A 128 11.80 7.97 22.42
C TYR A 128 11.53 6.51 22.76
N GLU A 129 11.06 6.26 23.98
CA GLU A 129 10.58 4.95 24.42
C GLU A 129 9.13 5.10 24.90
N GLY A 130 8.21 4.30 24.38
CA GLY A 130 6.82 4.32 24.81
C GLY A 130 6.19 2.95 24.66
N ASN A 131 5.46 2.51 25.69
CA ASN A 131 4.84 1.20 25.71
C ASN A 131 3.32 1.36 25.93
N SER A 132 2.53 0.96 24.94
CA SER A 132 1.07 1.08 24.99
C SER A 132 0.42 -0.31 24.95
N GLU A 133 -0.38 -0.65 25.96
CA GLU A 133 -1.17 -1.88 25.99
C GLU A 133 -2.67 -1.56 25.85
N TYR A 134 -3.31 -2.03 24.77
CA TYR A 134 -4.74 -1.84 24.52
C TYR A 134 -5.49 -3.17 24.53
N TYR A 135 -6.66 -3.19 25.18
CA TYR A 135 -7.55 -4.34 25.20
C TYR A 135 -8.87 -4.06 24.45
N GLY A 136 -8.78 -3.59 23.20
CA GLY A 136 -9.89 -3.30 22.28
C GLY A 136 -9.46 -3.34 20.80
N ASP A 137 -10.40 -3.34 19.84
CA ASP A 137 -10.12 -3.31 18.39
C ASP A 137 -9.81 -1.84 17.97
N ASN A 138 -8.64 -1.30 18.34
CA ASN A 138 -8.27 0.11 18.06
C ASN A 138 -7.30 0.22 16.87
N GLU A 139 -7.41 1.31 16.09
CA GLU A 139 -6.52 1.63 14.97
C GLU A 139 -5.35 2.52 15.48
N TYR A 140 -4.10 2.05 15.35
CA TYR A 140 -2.87 2.80 15.68
C TYR A 140 -2.30 3.38 14.40
N ASP A 141 -2.17 4.70 14.28
CA ASP A 141 -1.30 5.36 13.31
C ASP A 141 -0.08 5.95 14.04
N GLY A 142 1.09 5.36 13.82
CA GLY A 142 2.36 5.80 14.38
C GLY A 142 3.55 5.20 13.62
N ASP A 143 4.42 6.05 13.07
CA ASP A 143 5.61 5.67 12.32
C ASP A 143 6.76 5.33 13.28
N SER A 144 7.18 4.05 13.35
CA SER A 144 8.49 3.71 13.90
C SER A 144 9.10 2.45 13.25
N GLY A 145 10.40 2.53 13.00
CA GLY A 145 11.33 1.39 13.12
C GLY A 145 11.25 0.25 12.09
N TYR A 146 12.16 0.29 11.13
CA TYR A 146 12.45 -0.78 10.15
C TYR A 146 12.88 -2.11 10.80
N GLU A 147 12.07 -3.17 10.67
CA GLU A 147 12.54 -4.56 10.80
C GLU A 147 12.51 -5.34 9.47
N ALA A 148 13.52 -6.19 9.28
CA ALA A 148 13.76 -6.95 8.07
C ALA A 148 12.71 -8.07 7.87
N VAL A 149 11.87 -7.93 6.83
CA VAL A 149 10.85 -8.95 6.48
C VAL A 149 11.49 -10.20 5.87
N GLU A 150 11.21 -11.37 6.48
CA GLU A 150 11.61 -12.69 5.98
C GLU A 150 11.03 -13.01 4.57
N PRO A 151 11.66 -13.90 3.75
CA PRO A 151 11.32 -14.12 2.34
C PRO A 151 9.95 -14.76 2.03
N GLY A 152 9.00 -14.78 2.97
CA GLY A 152 7.71 -15.48 2.86
C GLY A 152 6.49 -14.61 2.56
N ASN A 153 6.55 -13.30 2.79
CA ASN A 153 5.44 -12.37 2.58
C ASN A 153 5.85 -11.27 1.59
N ILE A 154 5.68 -11.54 0.28
CA ILE A 154 5.79 -10.51 -0.75
C ILE A 154 4.37 -10.03 -1.06
N PRO A 155 3.99 -8.79 -0.72
CA PRO A 155 2.69 -8.24 -1.07
C PRO A 155 2.62 -7.87 -2.54
N PHE A 156 1.52 -8.27 -3.20
CA PHE A 156 1.21 -8.12 -4.63
C PHE A 156 2.29 -8.58 -5.61
N THR A 157 1.94 -9.40 -6.60
CA THR A 157 2.88 -9.77 -7.66
C THR A 157 2.10 -10.04 -8.93
N LEU A 158 1.96 -9.05 -9.83
CA LEU A 158 1.68 -9.36 -11.22
C LEU A 158 2.96 -9.92 -11.85
N ALA A 159 3.31 -11.19 -11.57
CA ALA A 159 4.45 -11.84 -12.21
C ALA A 159 4.03 -12.26 -13.62
N LEU A 160 4.30 -11.43 -14.62
CA LEU A 160 4.21 -11.89 -15.99
C LEU A 160 5.45 -12.73 -16.31
N ASP A 161 5.32 -14.05 -16.18
CA ASP A 161 6.31 -15.00 -16.68
C ASP A 161 6.15 -15.13 -18.20
N VAL A 162 7.17 -14.68 -18.94
CA VAL A 162 7.27 -14.84 -20.39
C VAL A 162 8.64 -15.37 -20.75
N ALA A 163 8.86 -16.63 -20.40
CA ALA A 163 9.92 -17.40 -21.02
C ALA A 163 9.60 -17.65 -22.51
N HIS A 164 10.08 -16.70 -23.33
CA HIS A 164 10.25 -16.63 -24.79
C HIS A 164 9.29 -15.68 -25.55
N ASN A 165 9.89 -14.60 -26.06
CA ASN A 165 9.48 -13.94 -27.31
C ASN A 165 8.17 -13.13 -27.30
N ARG A 166 7.84 -12.42 -26.21
CA ARG A 166 6.87 -11.32 -26.38
C ARG A 166 7.48 -10.23 -27.25
N PRO A 167 6.80 -9.83 -28.34
CA PRO A 167 7.29 -8.78 -29.19
C PRO A 167 7.33 -7.49 -28.38
N VAL A 168 8.49 -6.88 -28.39
CA VAL A 168 8.70 -5.51 -27.98
C VAL A 168 8.33 -4.65 -29.21
N PRO A 169 7.55 -3.56 -29.06
CA PRO A 169 7.16 -2.87 -27.83
C PRO A 169 6.12 -3.63 -26.98
N TYR A 170 6.32 -3.60 -25.67
CA TYR A 170 5.44 -4.20 -24.69
C TYR A 170 4.74 -3.09 -23.88
N HIS A 171 3.41 -3.14 -23.82
CA HIS A 171 2.58 -2.20 -23.08
C HIS A 171 1.88 -2.90 -21.90
N LEU A 172 1.91 -2.28 -20.73
CA LEU A 172 1.16 -2.71 -19.55
C LEU A 172 0.37 -1.52 -18.99
N PRO A 173 -0.98 -1.59 -19.00
CA PRO A 173 -1.80 -0.63 -18.25
C PRO A 173 -1.51 -0.74 -16.75
N LEU A 174 -1.19 0.38 -16.12
CA LEU A 174 -1.00 0.53 -14.67
C LEU A 174 -2.31 1.02 -14.08
N VAL A 175 -3.30 0.13 -14.00
CA VAL A 175 -4.70 0.46 -13.68
C VAL A 175 -4.91 1.10 -12.31
N ASN A 176 -3.96 0.93 -11.39
CA ASN A 176 -3.97 1.54 -10.07
C ASN A 176 -3.02 2.75 -9.95
N GLY A 177 -2.52 3.24 -11.09
CA GLY A 177 -1.50 4.30 -11.12
C GLY A 177 -0.11 3.82 -10.73
N PHE A 178 0.79 4.77 -10.49
CA PHE A 178 2.16 4.50 -10.03
C PHE A 178 2.63 5.60 -9.09
N VAL A 179 2.00 5.64 -7.92
CA VAL A 179 2.18 6.63 -6.84
C VAL A 179 3.11 6.04 -5.76
N PRO A 180 3.48 6.78 -4.70
CA PRO A 180 4.42 6.28 -3.69
C PRO A 180 3.98 4.92 -3.14
N GLY A 181 4.96 4.05 -2.90
CA GLY A 181 4.68 2.68 -2.46
C GLY A 181 4.25 1.74 -3.57
N TYR A 182 4.51 2.07 -4.84
CA TYR A 182 4.44 1.14 -5.97
C TYR A 182 5.84 0.84 -6.52
N GLU A 183 6.02 -0.39 -7.01
CA GLU A 183 7.27 -0.84 -7.63
C GLU A 183 7.00 -1.61 -8.93
N VAL A 184 7.84 -1.36 -9.93
CA VAL A 184 7.97 -2.18 -11.14
C VAL A 184 9.34 -2.83 -11.17
N VAL A 185 9.37 -4.16 -11.31
CA VAL A 185 10.59 -4.95 -11.51
C VAL A 185 10.59 -5.55 -12.90
N VAL A 186 11.58 -5.19 -13.70
CA VAL A 186 11.83 -5.76 -15.02
C VAL A 186 13.06 -6.65 -14.96
N VAL A 187 12.87 -7.95 -15.22
CA VAL A 187 13.97 -8.90 -15.42
C VAL A 187 13.99 -9.32 -16.88
N GLY A 188 15.16 -9.24 -17.49
CA GLY A 188 15.28 -9.50 -18.91
C GLY A 188 16.71 -9.71 -19.36
N GLN A 189 16.90 -9.71 -20.66
CA GLN A 189 18.21 -9.77 -21.29
C GLN A 189 18.34 -8.63 -22.30
N VAL A 190 19.49 -7.97 -22.28
CA VAL A 190 19.87 -7.05 -23.35
C VAL A 190 20.18 -7.89 -24.58
N GLN A 191 19.55 -7.60 -25.72
CA GLN A 191 19.80 -8.36 -26.94
C GLN A 191 21.27 -8.25 -27.39
N HIS A 192 21.78 -9.26 -28.08
CA HIS A 192 23.11 -9.20 -28.68
C HIS A 192 23.18 -8.07 -29.72
N GLY A 193 24.22 -7.24 -29.63
CA GLY A 193 24.39 -6.09 -30.54
C GLY A 193 23.39 -4.94 -30.30
N ALA A 194 22.74 -4.89 -29.13
CA ALA A 194 21.80 -3.83 -28.78
C ALA A 194 22.44 -2.43 -28.83
N ASP A 195 21.77 -1.50 -29.50
CA ASP A 195 22.12 -0.07 -29.46
C ASP A 195 21.50 0.61 -28.24
N ARG A 196 20.21 0.33 -27.98
CA ARG A 196 19.45 0.86 -26.84
C ARG A 196 18.15 0.09 -26.59
N PHE A 197 17.62 0.22 -25.38
CA PHE A 197 16.21 -0.05 -25.08
C PHE A 197 15.71 1.02 -24.10
N HIS A 198 14.41 1.09 -23.87
CA HIS A 198 13.86 1.99 -22.87
C HIS A 198 12.67 1.41 -22.13
N ILE A 199 12.47 1.93 -20.93
CA ILE A 199 11.29 1.72 -20.09
C ILE A 199 10.68 3.11 -19.89
N ASN A 200 9.42 3.29 -20.27
CA ASN A 200 8.67 4.52 -20.05
C ASN A 200 7.54 4.28 -19.06
N LEU A 201 7.37 5.23 -18.15
CA LEU A 201 6.11 5.48 -17.45
C LEU A 201 5.39 6.59 -18.21
N GLU A 202 4.20 6.28 -18.72
CA GLU A 202 3.43 7.12 -19.63
C GLU A 202 2.09 7.53 -19.03
N SER A 203 1.63 8.72 -19.38
CA SER A 203 0.28 9.17 -19.07
C SER A 203 -0.75 8.62 -20.06
N SER A 204 -2.03 8.83 -19.76
CA SER A 204 -3.14 8.53 -20.68
C SER A 204 -3.08 9.33 -21.99
N THR A 205 -2.35 10.45 -22.02
CA THR A 205 -2.15 11.31 -23.20
C THR A 205 -0.85 11.00 -23.95
N GLN A 206 -0.14 9.94 -23.58
CA GLN A 206 1.16 9.53 -24.16
C GLN A 206 2.32 10.49 -23.88
N ASP A 207 2.19 11.35 -22.86
CA ASP A 207 3.37 12.02 -22.29
C ASP A 207 4.22 10.99 -21.55
N VAL A 208 5.54 11.14 -21.60
CA VAL A 208 6.47 10.26 -20.91
C VAL A 208 6.85 10.93 -19.59
N ILE A 209 6.21 10.50 -18.51
CA ILE A 209 6.45 11.02 -17.16
C ILE A 209 7.86 10.67 -16.70
N PHE A 210 8.29 9.42 -16.95
CA PHE A 210 9.65 8.97 -16.70
C PHE A 210 10.15 8.08 -17.84
N HIS A 211 11.26 8.48 -18.44
CA HIS A 211 11.98 7.72 -19.45
C HIS A 211 13.26 7.17 -18.85
N PHE A 212 13.47 5.86 -18.88
CA PHE A 212 14.71 5.20 -18.49
C PHE A 212 15.30 4.51 -19.72
N ASN A 213 16.44 5.01 -20.23
CA ASN A 213 16.97 4.60 -21.53
C ASN A 213 18.47 4.28 -21.50
N PRO A 214 18.83 3.01 -21.27
CA PRO A 214 20.19 2.52 -21.52
C PRO A 214 20.57 2.65 -23.00
N ARG A 215 21.66 3.37 -23.27
CA ARG A 215 22.27 3.57 -24.59
C ARG A 215 23.67 2.96 -24.58
N PHE A 216 23.84 1.83 -25.24
CA PHE A 216 25.09 1.04 -25.19
C PHE A 216 26.21 1.69 -26.00
N ASN A 217 25.89 2.34 -27.12
CA ASN A 217 26.87 3.05 -27.95
C ASN A 217 27.44 4.29 -27.24
N ASP A 218 26.63 4.96 -26.43
CA ASP A 218 27.02 6.15 -25.68
C ASP A 218 27.64 5.80 -24.31
N GLY A 219 27.47 4.56 -23.84
CA GLY A 219 27.95 4.14 -22.53
C GLY A 219 27.20 4.78 -21.35
N VAL A 220 25.94 5.17 -21.53
CA VAL A 220 25.13 5.88 -20.52
C VAL A 220 23.72 5.32 -20.38
N ILE A 221 23.09 5.60 -19.24
CA ILE A 221 21.65 5.45 -19.04
C ILE A 221 21.06 6.85 -18.94
N VAL A 222 20.26 7.22 -19.94
CA VAL A 222 19.60 8.53 -20.00
C VAL A 222 18.27 8.46 -19.25
N ARG A 223 18.02 9.47 -18.41
CA ARG A 223 16.69 9.72 -17.84
C ARG A 223 16.15 11.05 -18.30
N ASN A 224 14.86 11.10 -18.56
CA ASN A 224 14.19 12.33 -18.97
C ASN A 224 12.67 12.21 -18.82
N SER A 225 11.96 13.29 -19.12
CA SER A 225 10.52 13.33 -19.31
C SER A 225 10.21 13.99 -20.65
N LYS A 226 9.07 13.64 -21.25
CA LYS A 226 8.58 14.21 -22.51
C LYS A 226 7.16 14.71 -22.30
N PHE A 227 6.96 16.00 -22.48
CA PHE A 227 5.66 16.65 -22.31
C PHE A 227 5.29 17.40 -23.59
N ASN A 228 4.03 17.30 -24.01
CA ASN A 228 3.51 18.00 -25.19
C ASN A 228 4.38 17.77 -26.44
N GLY A 229 4.91 16.54 -26.59
CA GLY A 229 5.76 16.16 -27.72
C GLY A 229 7.25 16.56 -27.59
N ALA A 230 7.64 17.32 -26.58
CA ALA A 230 9.01 17.82 -26.39
C ALA A 230 9.72 17.13 -25.22
N TRP A 231 10.98 16.71 -25.44
CA TRP A 231 11.85 16.20 -24.38
C TRP A 231 12.38 17.33 -23.52
N GLY A 232 12.44 17.11 -22.20
CA GLY A 232 13.10 18.00 -21.27
C GLY A 232 14.63 17.87 -21.25
N ALA A 233 15.26 18.37 -20.19
CA ALA A 233 16.70 18.22 -19.97
C ALA A 233 17.07 16.76 -19.67
N GLU A 234 18.10 16.21 -20.32
CA GLU A 234 18.54 14.84 -20.06
C GLU A 234 19.40 14.74 -18.79
N GLU A 235 19.18 13.70 -18.00
CA GLU A 235 20.06 13.28 -16.91
C GLU A 235 20.89 12.08 -17.35
N ARG A 236 22.22 12.20 -17.27
CA ARG A 236 23.16 11.23 -17.86
C ARG A 236 24.17 10.64 -16.85
N GLY A 237 24.11 11.05 -15.58
CA GLY A 237 25.03 10.60 -14.53
C GLY A 237 24.89 9.11 -14.18
N GLY A 238 25.88 8.53 -13.49
CA GLY A 238 25.86 7.13 -13.01
C GLY A 238 26.47 6.09 -13.96
N GLY A 239 26.58 6.41 -15.25
CA GLY A 239 27.18 5.52 -16.26
C GLY A 239 26.32 4.31 -16.61
N LEU A 240 26.82 3.45 -17.49
CA LEU A 240 26.12 2.24 -17.93
C LEU A 240 26.49 1.03 -17.06
N GLN A 241 25.48 0.36 -16.49
CA GLN A 241 25.65 -0.79 -15.59
C GLN A 241 25.28 -2.15 -16.22
N MET A 242 25.08 -2.17 -17.54
CA MET A 242 24.67 -3.36 -18.30
C MET A 242 25.43 -3.44 -19.62
N ARG A 243 25.52 -4.63 -20.22
CA ARG A 243 26.17 -4.86 -21.52
C ARG A 243 25.29 -5.68 -22.48
N PRO A 244 25.45 -5.55 -23.81
CA PRO A 244 24.74 -6.41 -24.76
C PRO A 244 24.96 -7.90 -24.48
N GLY A 245 23.88 -8.69 -24.50
CA GLY A 245 23.87 -10.11 -24.14
C GLY A 245 23.77 -10.41 -22.64
N GLN A 246 23.85 -9.40 -21.77
CA GLN A 246 23.76 -9.58 -20.32
C GLN A 246 22.30 -9.67 -19.86
N GLU A 247 22.03 -10.56 -18.90
CA GLU A 247 20.80 -10.50 -18.11
C GLU A 247 20.82 -9.30 -17.15
N PHE A 248 19.65 -8.74 -16.89
CA PHE A 248 19.50 -7.63 -15.96
C PHE A 248 18.26 -7.79 -15.09
N ARG A 249 18.29 -7.09 -13.96
CA ARG A 249 17.13 -6.74 -13.14
C ARG A 249 17.10 -5.24 -12.96
N ILE A 250 15.98 -4.60 -13.25
CA ILE A 250 15.74 -3.18 -13.00
C ILE A 250 14.54 -3.07 -12.08
N ASN A 251 14.69 -2.36 -10.98
CA ASN A 251 13.59 -2.01 -10.08
C ASN A 251 13.36 -0.50 -10.20
N ILE A 252 12.12 -0.08 -10.40
CA ILE A 252 11.70 1.32 -10.36
C ILE A 252 10.68 1.40 -9.23
N VAL A 253 10.98 2.16 -8.19
CA VAL A 253 10.12 2.39 -7.03
C VAL A 253 9.60 3.82 -7.11
N ALA A 254 8.29 4.00 -7.00
CA ALA A 254 7.69 5.31 -6.85
C ALA A 254 7.80 5.75 -5.39
N GLU A 255 8.35 6.94 -5.20
CA GLU A 255 8.49 7.64 -3.92
C GLU A 255 7.80 9.01 -4.03
N HIS A 256 7.63 9.69 -2.89
CA HIS A 256 6.99 11.01 -2.83
C HIS A 256 7.74 12.05 -3.67
N ASP A 257 9.07 12.00 -3.68
CA ASP A 257 9.93 12.99 -4.32
C ASP A 257 10.49 12.57 -5.70
N GLY A 258 10.38 11.29 -6.06
CA GLY A 258 10.85 10.81 -7.36
C GLY A 258 10.62 9.33 -7.65
N TYR A 259 11.33 8.84 -8.65
CA TYR A 259 11.44 7.41 -8.95
C TYR A 259 12.84 6.92 -8.55
N ARG A 260 12.89 6.07 -7.51
CA ARG A 260 14.12 5.41 -7.11
C ARG A 260 14.37 4.20 -7.98
N VAL A 261 15.58 4.11 -8.54
CA VAL A 261 15.93 3.06 -9.51
C VAL A 261 17.10 2.25 -9.02
N TYR A 262 16.95 0.94 -9.07
CA TYR A 262 18.01 -0.04 -8.83
C TYR A 262 18.30 -0.81 -10.11
N VAL A 263 19.58 -1.06 -10.38
CA VAL A 263 20.04 -1.90 -11.49
C VAL A 263 20.88 -3.03 -10.89
N ASN A 264 20.45 -4.27 -11.13
CA ASN A 264 21.07 -5.49 -10.60
C ASN A 264 21.24 -5.47 -9.07
N GLY A 265 20.26 -4.90 -8.37
CA GLY A 265 20.24 -4.78 -6.90
C GLY A 265 21.05 -3.60 -6.34
N ALA A 266 21.84 -2.89 -7.16
CA ALA A 266 22.55 -1.70 -6.72
C ALA A 266 21.70 -0.45 -6.98
N PHE A 267 21.68 0.48 -6.02
CA PHE A 267 21.09 1.80 -6.22
C PHE A 267 21.77 2.50 -7.39
N PHE A 268 20.97 3.01 -8.32
CA PHE A 268 21.46 3.70 -9.51
C PHE A 268 21.19 5.20 -9.47
N THR A 269 19.93 5.60 -9.23
CA THR A 269 19.55 7.01 -9.18
C THR A 269 18.20 7.18 -8.50
N LEU A 270 17.97 8.36 -7.94
CA LEU A 270 16.63 8.90 -7.73
C LEU A 270 16.36 9.92 -8.84
N TYR A 271 15.32 9.71 -9.65
CA TYR A 271 14.87 10.68 -10.66
C TYR A 271 13.75 11.51 -10.08
N ARG A 272 14.01 12.79 -9.79
CA ARG A 272 13.01 13.67 -9.18
C ARG A 272 11.83 13.92 -10.12
N HIS A 273 10.62 13.96 -9.57
CA HIS A 273 9.41 14.20 -10.32
C HIS A 273 9.47 15.55 -11.05
N ARG A 274 9.22 15.54 -12.37
CA ARG A 274 9.04 16.77 -13.16
C ARG A 274 7.57 17.15 -13.34
N GLN A 275 6.69 16.18 -13.08
CA GLN A 275 5.24 16.30 -12.97
C GLN A 275 4.76 15.25 -11.96
N GLY A 276 3.55 15.42 -11.43
CA GLY A 276 2.97 14.50 -10.45
C GLY A 276 2.93 13.05 -10.95
N ASN A 277 3.27 12.12 -10.07
CA ASN A 277 3.26 10.67 -10.30
C ASN A 277 1.84 10.10 -10.53
N SER A 278 0.79 10.79 -10.05
CA SER A 278 -0.62 10.47 -10.31
C SER A 278 -1.00 10.46 -11.80
N LEU A 279 -0.16 11.04 -12.67
CA LEU A 279 -0.36 11.03 -14.12
C LEU A 279 0.07 9.72 -14.79
N VAL A 280 0.77 8.82 -14.11
CA VAL A 280 1.24 7.56 -14.70
C VAL A 280 0.12 6.53 -14.81
N HIS A 281 -0.16 6.07 -16.03
CA HIS A 281 -1.23 5.11 -16.32
C HIS A 281 -0.76 3.90 -17.14
N GLN A 282 0.46 3.93 -17.68
CA GLN A 282 0.96 2.89 -18.55
C GLN A 282 2.48 2.72 -18.40
N LEU A 283 2.93 1.47 -18.45
CA LEU A 283 4.33 1.11 -18.65
C LEU A 283 4.53 0.69 -20.11
N LEU A 284 5.55 1.25 -20.77
CA LEU A 284 6.03 0.81 -22.08
C LEU A 284 7.47 0.33 -21.96
N ILE A 285 7.77 -0.82 -22.54
CA ILE A 285 9.14 -1.32 -22.70
C ILE A 285 9.38 -1.52 -24.20
N ASP A 286 10.37 -0.82 -24.76
CA ASP A 286 10.66 -0.85 -26.20
C ASP A 286 12.17 -0.86 -26.54
N GLY A 287 12.54 -1.33 -27.74
CA GLY A 287 13.92 -1.41 -28.24
C GLY A 287 14.57 -2.80 -28.15
N ASN A 288 15.90 -2.84 -28.09
CA ASN A 288 16.70 -4.08 -28.17
C ASN A 288 16.77 -4.84 -26.84
N VAL A 289 15.63 -5.29 -26.34
CA VAL A 289 15.50 -5.98 -25.04
C VAL A 289 14.59 -7.20 -25.16
N SER A 290 14.83 -8.19 -24.32
CA SER A 290 13.92 -9.32 -24.11
C SER A 290 13.46 -9.31 -22.67
N ILE A 291 12.15 -9.32 -22.46
CA ILE A 291 11.54 -9.35 -21.11
C ILE A 291 11.36 -10.82 -20.73
N ARG A 292 11.95 -11.23 -19.61
CA ARG A 292 11.79 -12.57 -19.03
C ARG A 292 10.72 -12.58 -17.96
N GLN A 293 10.73 -11.56 -17.12
CA GLN A 293 9.77 -11.37 -16.04
C GLN A 293 9.50 -9.87 -15.91
N LEU A 294 8.23 -9.52 -15.79
CA LEU A 294 7.80 -8.19 -15.41
C LEU A 294 6.92 -8.33 -14.17
N VAL A 295 7.25 -7.59 -13.12
CA VAL A 295 6.46 -7.51 -11.89
C VAL A 295 6.05 -6.06 -11.69
N TYR A 296 4.78 -5.84 -11.37
CA TYR A 296 4.24 -4.56 -10.94
C TYR A 296 3.43 -4.83 -9.67
N TYR A 297 3.75 -4.12 -8.59
CA TYR A 297 3.14 -4.31 -7.28
C TYR A 297 3.13 -3.04 -6.45
N SER A 298 2.36 -3.06 -5.36
CA SER A 298 2.41 -2.05 -4.31
C SER A 298 3.09 -2.64 -3.08
N THR A 299 4.03 -1.90 -2.50
CA THR A 299 4.69 -2.22 -1.23
C THR A 299 3.86 -1.77 -0.02
N LEU A 300 2.78 -1.00 -0.20
CA LEU A 300 1.90 -0.49 0.87
C LEU A 300 0.92 -1.51 1.47
N LEU A 301 1.25 -2.81 1.52
CA LEU A 301 0.45 -3.78 2.30
C LEU A 301 0.90 -3.87 3.76
N GLY A 302 1.20 -2.71 4.34
CA GLY A 302 1.26 -2.49 5.78
C GLY A 302 0.30 -1.41 6.27
N ILE A 303 -0.16 -0.51 5.40
CA ILE A 303 -0.86 0.72 5.82
C ILE A 303 -2.10 0.92 4.95
N GLY A 304 -3.27 0.80 5.59
CA GLY A 304 -4.45 1.66 5.39
C GLY A 304 -5.14 1.83 4.03
N TYR A 305 -4.63 1.35 2.89
CA TYR A 305 -5.31 1.58 1.59
C TYR A 305 -5.96 0.32 1.02
N PRO A 306 -7.19 -0.07 1.45
CA PRO A 306 -7.93 -1.12 0.79
C PRO A 306 -8.31 -0.67 -0.63
N LEU A 307 -7.79 -1.36 -1.64
CA LEU A 307 -8.23 -1.21 -3.03
C LEU A 307 -9.77 -1.35 -3.10
N ARG A 308 -10.48 -0.30 -3.56
CA ARG A 308 -11.93 -0.34 -3.77
C ARG A 308 -12.32 -1.40 -4.82
N SER A 309 -12.95 -2.48 -4.34
CA SER A 309 -14.10 -3.30 -4.81
C SER A 309 -14.31 -3.67 -6.29
N ASP A 310 -13.60 -3.11 -7.26
CA ASP A 310 -13.78 -3.38 -8.69
C ASP A 310 -12.42 -3.41 -9.42
N CYS A 311 -11.66 -4.49 -9.26
CA CYS A 311 -10.42 -4.64 -10.03
C CYS A 311 -10.74 -5.24 -11.41
N ASN A 312 -10.28 -4.58 -12.49
CA ASN A 312 -10.21 -5.16 -13.83
C ASN A 312 -8.75 -5.38 -14.20
N ILE A 313 -8.36 -6.64 -14.33
CA ILE A 313 -7.00 -7.03 -14.68
C ILE A 313 -7.02 -7.56 -16.11
N ALA A 314 -6.41 -6.82 -17.03
CA ALA A 314 -6.26 -7.26 -18.41
C ALA A 314 -5.27 -8.44 -18.50
N LEU A 315 -5.72 -9.56 -19.06
CA LEU A 315 -4.96 -10.81 -19.24
C LEU A 315 -4.22 -10.89 -20.59
N GLN A 316 -3.98 -9.74 -21.24
CA GLN A 316 -3.26 -9.63 -22.52
C GLN A 316 -3.67 -10.66 -23.58
N HIS A 317 -5.00 -10.75 -23.78
CA HIS A 317 -5.66 -11.36 -24.94
C HIS A 317 -5.84 -12.89 -24.99
N SER A 318 -5.50 -13.67 -23.95
CA SER A 318 -6.00 -15.06 -23.82
C SER A 318 -5.66 -15.69 -22.46
N LEU A 319 -6.36 -16.77 -22.09
CA LEU A 319 -6.00 -17.68 -20.99
C LEU A 319 -5.82 -19.12 -21.52
N PRO A 320 -4.74 -19.42 -22.28
CA PRO A 320 -4.53 -20.73 -22.89
C PRO A 320 -4.32 -21.85 -21.86
N PRO A 321 -4.57 -23.13 -22.22
CA PRO A 321 -4.30 -24.27 -21.35
C PRO A 321 -2.86 -24.28 -20.80
N GLY A 322 -2.74 -24.59 -19.51
CA GLY A 322 -1.54 -24.50 -18.70
C GLY A 322 -1.39 -23.18 -17.95
N SER A 323 -2.06 -22.11 -18.39
CA SER A 323 -2.03 -20.82 -17.69
C SER A 323 -2.70 -20.90 -16.32
N GLU A 324 -2.31 -20.01 -15.41
CA GLU A 324 -2.72 -20.03 -14.02
C GLU A 324 -2.90 -18.61 -13.49
N ILE A 325 -4.05 -18.36 -12.86
CA ILE A 325 -4.34 -17.13 -12.12
C ILE A 325 -4.40 -17.49 -10.64
N THR A 326 -3.71 -16.74 -9.80
CA THR A 326 -3.80 -16.84 -8.33
C THR A 326 -4.25 -15.51 -7.78
N LEU A 327 -5.35 -15.51 -7.06
CA LEU A 327 -5.96 -14.37 -6.37
C LEU A 327 -5.84 -14.62 -4.86
N VAL A 328 -5.25 -13.69 -4.12
CA VAL A 328 -5.37 -13.64 -2.66
C VAL A 328 -6.29 -12.48 -2.32
N GLY A 329 -7.28 -12.73 -1.48
CA GLY A 329 -8.21 -11.69 -1.05
C GLY A 329 -8.77 -11.97 0.33
N THR A 330 -9.44 -10.96 0.88
CA THR A 330 -10.11 -11.00 2.18
C THR A 330 -11.55 -10.51 2.00
N PRO A 331 -12.56 -11.38 2.14
CA PRO A 331 -13.96 -10.97 2.01
C PRO A 331 -14.34 -10.17 3.25
N GLN A 332 -14.88 -8.97 3.05
CA GLN A 332 -15.30 -8.11 4.16
C GLN A 332 -16.41 -8.76 5.02
N PRO A 333 -16.45 -8.53 6.35
CA PRO A 333 -17.44 -9.12 7.28
C PRO A 333 -18.91 -8.92 6.88
N HIS A 334 -19.22 -7.78 6.26
CA HIS A 334 -20.58 -7.44 5.84
C HIS A 334 -21.00 -8.04 4.49
N LEU A 335 -20.11 -8.69 3.73
CA LEU A 335 -20.45 -9.18 2.39
C LEU A 335 -21.45 -10.32 2.38
N ASP A 336 -22.51 -10.20 1.59
CA ASP A 336 -23.42 -11.31 1.26
C ASP A 336 -22.83 -12.24 0.20
N ARG A 337 -22.14 -11.67 -0.78
CA ARG A 337 -21.52 -12.36 -1.92
C ARG A 337 -20.48 -11.49 -2.60
N PHE A 338 -19.63 -12.11 -3.40
CA PHE A 338 -18.76 -11.42 -4.35
C PHE A 338 -18.57 -12.26 -5.61
N ALA A 339 -17.99 -11.71 -6.67
CA ALA A 339 -17.72 -12.49 -7.87
C ALA A 339 -16.32 -12.28 -8.41
N VAL A 340 -15.71 -13.37 -8.88
CA VAL A 340 -14.47 -13.39 -9.66
C VAL A 340 -14.84 -13.88 -11.06
N ASN A 341 -14.66 -13.04 -12.07
CA ASN A 341 -15.03 -13.33 -13.44
C ASN A 341 -13.81 -13.45 -14.35
N LEU A 342 -13.82 -14.43 -15.24
CA LEU A 342 -13.00 -14.44 -16.44
C LEU A 342 -13.85 -13.96 -17.61
N GLU A 343 -13.49 -12.81 -18.15
CA GLU A 343 -14.31 -12.07 -19.13
C GLU A 343 -13.65 -12.00 -20.51
N SER A 344 -14.48 -11.92 -21.54
CA SER A 344 -14.04 -11.65 -22.91
C SER A 344 -13.82 -10.16 -23.17
N ALA A 345 -13.28 -9.83 -24.34
CA ALA A 345 -13.00 -8.46 -24.73
C ALA A 345 -14.24 -7.57 -24.58
N GLY A 346 -14.11 -6.48 -23.82
CA GLY A 346 -15.20 -5.55 -23.53
C GLY A 346 -16.15 -5.98 -22.40
N GLY A 347 -15.87 -7.07 -21.68
CA GLY A 347 -16.59 -7.47 -20.46
C GLY A 347 -18.00 -8.04 -20.68
N ALA A 348 -18.43 -8.15 -21.94
CA ALA A 348 -19.80 -8.54 -22.31
C ALA A 348 -20.12 -10.00 -21.99
N GLU A 349 -19.12 -10.88 -22.10
CA GLU A 349 -19.28 -12.31 -21.79
C GLU A 349 -18.38 -12.73 -20.62
N LYS A 350 -18.87 -13.68 -19.84
CA LYS A 350 -18.15 -14.29 -18.72
C LYS A 350 -17.94 -15.76 -19.04
N ALA A 351 -16.72 -16.12 -19.39
CA ALA A 351 -16.33 -17.51 -19.60
C ALA A 351 -16.44 -18.31 -18.30
N LEU A 352 -16.09 -17.68 -17.18
CA LEU A 352 -16.30 -18.17 -15.82
C LEU A 352 -16.81 -17.03 -14.95
N HIS A 353 -17.86 -17.28 -14.19
CA HIS A 353 -18.35 -16.47 -13.09
C HIS A 353 -18.26 -17.32 -11.83
N PHE A 354 -17.27 -17.06 -10.98
CA PHE A 354 -17.08 -17.73 -9.69
C PHE A 354 -17.66 -16.82 -8.60
N ASN A 355 -18.77 -17.23 -8.00
CA ASN A 355 -19.58 -16.37 -7.13
C ASN A 355 -19.83 -17.04 -5.78
N PRO A 356 -18.93 -16.84 -4.80
CA PRO A 356 -19.20 -17.20 -3.41
C PRO A 356 -20.37 -16.39 -2.86
N ARG A 357 -21.35 -17.09 -2.30
CA ARG A 357 -22.54 -16.54 -1.65
C ARG A 357 -22.55 -17.01 -0.21
N PHE A 358 -22.24 -16.11 0.72
CA PHE A 358 -22.15 -16.41 2.15
C PHE A 358 -23.52 -16.77 2.72
N ASN A 359 -24.57 -16.07 2.33
CA ASN A 359 -25.94 -16.33 2.82
C ASN A 359 -26.50 -17.68 2.35
N ASP A 360 -26.08 -18.14 1.17
CA ASP A 360 -26.48 -19.44 0.62
C ASP A 360 -25.54 -20.57 1.06
N GLY A 361 -24.40 -20.27 1.68
CA GLY A 361 -23.38 -21.26 2.05
C GLY A 361 -22.78 -22.00 0.85
N VAL A 362 -22.71 -21.36 -0.33
CA VAL A 362 -22.30 -22.02 -1.57
C VAL A 362 -21.46 -21.12 -2.47
N VAL A 363 -20.59 -21.73 -3.28
CA VAL A 363 -20.03 -21.06 -4.45
C VAL A 363 -20.81 -21.45 -5.69
N VAL A 364 -21.44 -20.47 -6.33
CA VAL A 364 -22.07 -20.65 -7.65
C VAL A 364 -21.04 -20.45 -8.74
N ARG A 365 -20.95 -21.39 -9.69
CA ARG A 365 -20.20 -21.17 -10.94
C ARG A 365 -21.13 -21.18 -12.15
N ASN A 366 -20.88 -20.27 -13.08
CA ASN A 366 -21.65 -20.20 -14.33
C ASN A 366 -20.83 -19.53 -15.45
N SER A 367 -21.42 -19.45 -16.64
CA SER A 367 -20.96 -18.58 -17.73
C SER A 367 -22.12 -17.70 -18.19
N PHE A 368 -21.81 -16.46 -18.58
CA PHE A 368 -22.76 -15.55 -19.22
C PHE A 368 -22.34 -15.38 -20.67
N LEU A 369 -23.08 -15.97 -21.60
CA LEU A 369 -22.73 -16.07 -23.02
C LEU A 369 -23.94 -15.67 -23.87
N ASN A 370 -23.72 -14.99 -24.99
CA ASN A 370 -24.80 -14.56 -25.90
C ASN A 370 -25.95 -13.81 -25.20
N GLY A 371 -25.64 -13.01 -24.17
CA GLY A 371 -26.62 -12.21 -23.44
C GLY A 371 -27.44 -12.95 -22.38
N GLY A 372 -27.08 -14.19 -22.02
CA GLY A 372 -27.79 -14.96 -21.00
C GLY A 372 -26.88 -15.80 -20.11
N TRP A 373 -27.33 -16.06 -18.88
CA TRP A 373 -26.70 -17.01 -17.97
C TRP A 373 -27.00 -18.45 -18.40
N GLY A 374 -25.98 -19.30 -18.36
CA GLY A 374 -26.14 -20.75 -18.53
C GLY A 374 -26.70 -21.43 -17.28
N PRO A 375 -26.66 -22.78 -17.22
CA PRO A 375 -27.02 -23.52 -16.02
C PRO A 375 -25.98 -23.32 -14.91
N GLU A 376 -26.43 -23.02 -13.69
CA GLU A 376 -25.57 -22.88 -12.52
C GLU A 376 -24.99 -24.24 -12.06
N GLU A 377 -23.74 -24.23 -11.61
CA GLU A 377 -23.12 -25.33 -10.87
C GLU A 377 -22.91 -24.89 -9.42
N ARG A 378 -23.36 -25.72 -8.46
CA ARG A 378 -23.48 -25.36 -7.03
C ARG A 378 -22.88 -26.41 -6.07
N ASP A 379 -22.26 -27.45 -6.59
CA ASP A 379 -21.59 -28.48 -5.79
C ASP A 379 -20.35 -27.92 -5.07
N GLY A 380 -19.95 -28.55 -3.96
CA GLY A 380 -18.72 -28.23 -3.22
C GLY A 380 -18.86 -27.33 -1.99
N GLY A 381 -20.00 -26.65 -1.79
CA GLY A 381 -20.25 -25.78 -0.63
C GLY A 381 -19.44 -24.47 -0.68
N LEU A 382 -19.18 -23.86 0.48
CA LEU A 382 -18.45 -22.60 0.63
C LEU A 382 -17.15 -22.78 1.42
N PRO A 383 -15.98 -22.79 0.76
CA PRO A 383 -14.67 -22.95 1.39
C PRO A 383 -14.05 -21.63 1.87
N LEU A 384 -14.84 -20.56 2.01
CA LEU A 384 -14.39 -19.21 2.35
C LEU A 384 -15.02 -18.75 3.66
N ARG A 385 -14.33 -17.88 4.39
CA ARG A 385 -14.83 -17.23 5.61
C ARG A 385 -14.69 -15.72 5.44
N LYS A 386 -15.67 -14.96 5.94
CA LYS A 386 -15.57 -13.50 5.98
C LYS A 386 -14.48 -13.09 6.99
N GLY A 387 -13.80 -11.97 6.75
CA GLY A 387 -12.65 -11.48 7.52
C GLY A 387 -11.35 -12.26 7.32
N ALA A 388 -11.40 -13.49 6.79
CA ALA A 388 -10.22 -14.33 6.62
C ALA A 388 -9.63 -14.23 5.20
N LYS A 389 -8.30 -14.14 5.12
CA LYS A 389 -7.56 -14.27 3.85
C LYS A 389 -7.87 -15.62 3.20
N PHE A 390 -8.06 -15.61 1.88
CA PHE A 390 -8.14 -16.81 1.05
C PHE A 390 -7.17 -16.73 -0.13
N THR A 391 -6.78 -17.89 -0.65
CA THR A 391 -6.10 -18.03 -1.93
C THR A 391 -6.99 -18.78 -2.90
N LEU A 392 -7.42 -18.13 -3.97
CA LEU A 392 -8.14 -18.72 -5.10
C LEU A 392 -7.16 -18.91 -6.26
N ASN A 393 -6.98 -20.15 -6.68
CA ASN A 393 -6.19 -20.49 -7.84
C ASN A 393 -7.10 -21.04 -8.94
N ILE A 394 -7.01 -20.44 -10.13
CA ILE A 394 -7.74 -20.82 -11.34
C ILE A 394 -6.70 -21.20 -12.39
N ARG A 395 -6.49 -22.50 -12.57
CA ARG A 395 -5.64 -23.05 -13.62
C ARG A 395 -6.49 -23.40 -14.83
N CYS A 396 -6.13 -22.90 -16.00
CA CYS A 396 -6.75 -23.31 -17.24
C CYS A 396 -6.19 -24.67 -17.65
N ASP A 397 -6.99 -25.72 -17.57
CA ASP A 397 -6.68 -27.02 -18.16
C ASP A 397 -7.28 -27.11 -19.58
N PRO A 398 -6.90 -28.12 -20.40
CA PRO A 398 -7.51 -28.30 -21.72
C PRO A 398 -9.03 -28.44 -21.72
N ASP A 399 -9.59 -29.06 -20.66
CA ASP A 399 -11.03 -29.40 -20.60
C ASP A 399 -11.86 -28.45 -19.71
N GLY A 400 -11.23 -27.53 -18.98
CA GLY A 400 -11.92 -26.61 -18.09
C GLY A 400 -11.00 -25.77 -17.21
N TYR A 401 -11.57 -24.95 -16.34
CA TYR A 401 -10.86 -24.24 -15.30
C TYR A 401 -10.82 -25.10 -14.03
N ARG A 402 -9.62 -25.56 -13.66
CA ARG A 402 -9.36 -26.24 -12.39
C ARG A 402 -9.25 -25.19 -11.30
N ILE A 403 -10.11 -25.29 -10.30
CA ILE A 403 -10.22 -24.31 -9.23
C ILE A 403 -9.77 -24.93 -7.91
N THR A 404 -8.86 -24.26 -7.23
CA THR A 404 -8.33 -24.62 -5.93
C THR A 404 -8.54 -23.45 -4.98
N VAL A 405 -9.02 -23.71 -3.76
CA VAL A 405 -9.19 -22.69 -2.72
C VAL A 405 -8.36 -23.10 -1.51
N ASN A 406 -7.52 -22.18 -1.01
CA ASN A 406 -6.60 -22.40 0.12
C ASN A 406 -5.76 -23.67 -0.04
N GLY A 407 -5.20 -23.86 -1.25
CA GLY A 407 -4.37 -25.01 -1.61
C GLY A 407 -5.12 -26.34 -1.77
N ARG A 408 -6.45 -26.37 -1.58
CA ARG A 408 -7.28 -27.58 -1.73
C ARG A 408 -8.09 -27.53 -3.00
N PHE A 409 -8.09 -28.62 -3.77
CA PHE A 409 -8.92 -28.74 -4.96
C PHE A 409 -10.38 -28.53 -4.60
N PHE A 410 -11.05 -27.60 -5.30
CA PHE A 410 -12.44 -27.28 -5.10
C PHE A 410 -13.31 -27.91 -6.18
N THR A 411 -13.05 -27.59 -7.46
CA THR A 411 -13.83 -28.13 -8.58
C THR A 411 -13.11 -27.98 -9.93
N LEU A 412 -13.64 -28.62 -10.97
CA LEU A 412 -13.29 -28.39 -12.37
C LEU A 412 -14.52 -27.84 -13.10
N PHE A 413 -14.49 -26.57 -13.47
CA PHE A 413 -15.55 -25.96 -14.27
C PHE A 413 -15.24 -26.15 -15.75
N ARG A 414 -16.03 -26.96 -16.47
CA ARG A 414 -15.78 -27.26 -17.89
C ARG A 414 -15.92 -26.02 -18.76
N HIS A 415 -15.06 -25.89 -19.77
CA HIS A 415 -15.10 -24.76 -20.71
C HIS A 415 -16.45 -24.71 -21.42
N ARG A 416 -17.16 -23.58 -21.30
CA ARG A 416 -18.36 -23.26 -22.08
C ARG A 416 -18.09 -22.26 -23.21
N GLN A 417 -16.92 -21.61 -23.14
CA GLN A 417 -16.35 -20.73 -24.15
C GLN A 417 -14.86 -21.09 -24.27
N SER A 418 -14.27 -20.85 -25.45
CA SER A 418 -12.83 -20.99 -25.64
C SER A 418 -12.08 -20.09 -24.66
N SER A 419 -11.13 -20.66 -23.91
CA SER A 419 -10.31 -19.90 -22.96
C SER A 419 -9.39 -18.88 -23.65
N HIS A 420 -9.19 -19.01 -24.96
CA HIS A 420 -8.52 -18.00 -25.79
C HIS A 420 -9.30 -16.70 -25.92
N MET A 421 -10.61 -16.71 -25.67
CA MET A 421 -11.43 -15.49 -25.70
C MET A 421 -11.36 -14.69 -24.40
N VAL A 422 -10.77 -15.24 -23.34
CA VAL A 422 -10.64 -14.57 -22.04
C VAL A 422 -9.56 -13.51 -22.12
N THR A 423 -9.93 -12.25 -21.88
CA THR A 423 -9.04 -11.10 -21.96
C THR A 423 -8.90 -10.35 -20.64
N SER A 424 -9.73 -10.63 -19.64
CA SER A 424 -9.64 -9.97 -18.35
C SER A 424 -10.14 -10.84 -17.20
N LEU A 425 -9.57 -10.61 -16.02
CA LEU A 425 -10.09 -11.05 -14.73
C LEU A 425 -10.78 -9.84 -14.09
N THR A 426 -12.02 -9.98 -13.64
CA THR A 426 -12.67 -8.97 -12.80
C THR A 426 -13.03 -9.52 -11.44
N VAL A 427 -12.82 -8.73 -10.39
CA VAL A 427 -13.43 -9.00 -9.08
C VAL A 427 -14.46 -7.93 -8.83
N LYS A 428 -15.67 -8.36 -8.45
CA LYS A 428 -16.84 -7.54 -8.19
C LYS A 428 -17.24 -7.66 -6.74
N GLU A 429 -17.80 -6.57 -6.21
CA GLU A 429 -18.19 -6.38 -4.80
C GLU A 429 -16.97 -6.22 -3.87
N SER A 430 -17.20 -5.73 -2.65
CA SER A 430 -16.19 -5.27 -1.68
C SER A 430 -15.29 -6.37 -1.06
N VAL A 431 -14.54 -7.11 -1.88
CA VAL A 431 -13.43 -7.96 -1.41
C VAL A 431 -12.15 -7.14 -1.44
N ILE A 432 -11.41 -7.12 -0.34
CA ILE A 432 -10.04 -6.60 -0.36
C ILE A 432 -9.21 -7.58 -1.19
N ILE A 433 -8.65 -7.11 -2.30
CA ILE A 433 -7.71 -7.90 -3.08
C ILE A 433 -6.30 -7.66 -2.53
N ASN A 434 -5.68 -8.71 -1.99
CA ASN A 434 -4.34 -8.69 -1.42
C ASN A 434 -3.26 -9.10 -2.43
N SER A 435 -3.59 -9.92 -3.43
CA SER A 435 -2.69 -10.14 -4.57
C SER A 435 -3.40 -10.75 -5.77
N VAL A 436 -2.91 -10.45 -6.98
CA VAL A 436 -3.24 -11.21 -8.20
C VAL A 436 -1.97 -11.51 -8.97
N SER A 437 -1.73 -12.80 -9.22
CA SER A 437 -0.66 -13.29 -10.08
C SER A 437 -1.26 -13.99 -11.29
N TYR A 438 -0.74 -13.69 -12.49
CA TYR A 438 -1.11 -14.37 -13.72
C TYR A 438 0.13 -14.97 -14.42
N LYS A 439 0.21 -16.29 -14.45
CA LYS A 439 1.23 -17.07 -15.17
C LYS A 439 0.63 -17.59 -16.47
N SER A 440 1.09 -17.09 -17.61
CA SER A 440 0.59 -17.52 -18.93
C SER A 440 1.41 -18.72 -19.46
N GLN A 441 0.75 -19.68 -20.13
CA GLN A 441 1.42 -20.73 -20.91
C GLN A 441 1.16 -20.48 -22.40
N ILE A 442 2.15 -20.03 -23.15
CA ILE A 442 1.96 -19.84 -24.59
C ILE A 442 1.95 -21.21 -25.29
N VAL A 443 0.91 -21.49 -26.08
CA VAL A 443 0.93 -22.57 -27.07
C VAL A 443 1.75 -22.08 -28.26
N SER A 444 2.91 -22.68 -28.51
CA SER A 444 3.66 -22.45 -29.75
C SER A 444 2.81 -22.89 -30.94
N PHE A 445 2.40 -21.96 -31.79
CA PHE A 445 1.75 -22.26 -33.08
C PHE A 445 2.78 -22.60 -34.16
#